data_AF-A0A379V2S3-F1
#
_entry.id   AF-A0A379V2S3-F1
#
_cell.length_a   1.000
_cell.length_b   1.000
_cell.length_c   1.000
_cell.angle_alpha   90.00
_cell.angle_beta   90.00
_cell.angle_gamma   90.00
#
_symmetry.space_group_name_H-M   'P 1'
#
loop_
_entity.id
_entity.type
_entity.pdbx_description
1 polymer ?
#
loop_
_entity_poly.entity_id
_entity_poly.type
_entity_poly.pdbx_seq_one_letter_code
_entity_poly.pdbx_strand_id
1 'polypeptide(L)' 'MDKGRLSVREKIGYGMGDAGCNIIFGAIMLFVNYFYTDIFGLAPALVGVLLLSVRVIDAVTDPVMGALADSYPK' A
#
# COMPACT_ATOMS: atom_id res chain seq x y z
N MET A 1 -18.80 31.20 -2.95
CA MET A 1 -17.92 30.11 -3.38
C MET A 1 -17.28 29.53 -2.13
N ASP A 2 -17.87 28.49 -1.57
CA ASP A 2 -17.38 27.77 -0.39
C ASP A 2 -16.00 27.15 -0.68
N LYS A 3 -14.94 27.81 -0.22
CA LYS A 3 -13.52 27.40 -0.39
C LYS A 3 -13.10 26.15 0.40
N GLY A 4 -14.05 25.29 0.82
CA GLY A 4 -13.75 24.16 1.72
C GLY A 4 -14.48 22.85 1.42
N ARG A 5 -15.27 22.77 0.35
CA ARG A 5 -16.00 21.53 -0.02
C ARG A 5 -15.44 20.93 -1.30
N LEU A 6 -14.79 19.78 -1.18
CA LEU A 6 -14.38 18.93 -2.31
C LEU A 6 -15.58 18.64 -3.21
N SER A 7 -15.38 18.74 -4.53
CA SER A 7 -16.39 18.41 -5.51
C SER A 7 -16.75 16.93 -5.43
N VAL A 8 -18.03 16.60 -5.64
CA VAL A 8 -18.49 15.19 -5.70
C VAL A 8 -17.68 14.39 -6.73
N ARG A 9 -17.25 15.03 -7.82
CA ARG A 9 -16.41 14.42 -8.85
C ARG A 9 -15.00 14.10 -8.35
N GLU A 10 -14.39 14.98 -7.55
CA GLU A 10 -13.08 14.74 -6.94
C GLU A 10 -13.16 13.62 -5.90
N LYS A 11 -14.23 13.60 -5.12
CA LYS A 11 -14.46 12.56 -4.11
C LYS A 11 -14.63 11.17 -4.74
N ILE A 12 -15.40 11.08 -5.82
CA ILE A 12 -15.59 9.84 -6.58
C ILE A 12 -14.30 9.44 -7.31
N GLY A 13 -13.60 10.39 -7.93
CA GLY A 13 -12.34 10.12 -8.63
C GLY A 13 -11.24 9.61 -7.69
N TYR A 14 -11.08 10.26 -6.53
CA TYR A 14 -10.14 9.83 -5.49
C TYR A 14 -10.52 8.45 -4.91
N GLY A 15 -11.80 8.26 -4.56
CA GLY A 15 -12.28 6.98 -4.02
C GLY A 15 -12.17 5.82 -5.01
N MET A 16 -12.40 6.07 -6.31
CA MET A 16 -12.25 5.04 -7.34
C MET A 16 -10.78 4.67 -7.57
N GLY A 17 -9.87 5.66 -7.48
CA GLY A 17 -8.42 5.41 -7.50
C GLY A 17 -7.97 4.57 -6.30
N ASP A 18 -8.38 4.95 -5.09
CA ASP A 18 -8.07 4.22 -3.86
C ASP A 18 -8.61 2.79 -3.87
N ALA A 19 -9.84 2.59 -4.36
CA ALA A 19 -10.42 1.26 -4.53
C ALA A 19 -9.60 0.39 -5.49
N GLY A 20 -9.16 0.96 -6.63
CA GLY A 20 -8.30 0.25 -7.59
C GLY A 20 -6.97 -0.17 -6.98
N CYS A 21 -6.32 0.75 -6.26
CA CYS A 21 -5.06 0.47 -5.56
C CYS A 21 -5.24 -0.66 -4.53
N ASN A 22 -6.30 -0.62 -3.71
CA ASN A 22 -6.56 -1.65 -2.70
C ASN A 22 -6.88 -3.02 -3.32
N ILE A 23 -7.63 -3.08 -4.43
CA ILE A 23 -7.92 -4.34 -5.12
C ILE A 23 -6.64 -5.00 -5.63
N ILE A 24 -5.77 -4.23 -6.30
CA ILE A 24 -4.50 -4.73 -6.82
C ILE A 24 -3.59 -5.16 -5.68
N PHE A 25 -3.49 -4.34 -4.63
CA PHE A 25 -2.67 -4.63 -3.47
C PHE A 25 -3.11 -5.91 -2.77
N GLY A 26 -4.42 -6.10 -2.56
CA GLY A 26 -4.98 -7.33 -2.00
C GLY A 26 -4.68 -8.55 -2.87
N ALA A 27 -4.81 -8.44 -4.20
CA ALA A 27 -4.48 -9.52 -5.12
C ALA A 27 -2.98 -9.90 -5.05
N ILE A 28 -2.08 -8.91 -4.99
CA ILE A 28 -0.64 -9.15 -4.86
C ILE A 28 -0.34 -9.82 -3.51
N MET A 29 -0.93 -9.36 -2.41
CA MET A 29 -0.71 -9.95 -1.08
C MET A 29 -1.08 -11.44 -1.02
N LEU A 30 -2.16 -11.84 -1.71
CA LEU A 30 -2.58 -13.24 -1.79
C LEU A 30 -1.63 -14.07 -2.67
N PHE A 31 -1.11 -13.47 -3.74
CA PHE A 31 -0.26 -14.17 -4.70
C PHE A 31 1.21 -14.28 -4.27
N VAL A 32 1.73 -13.30 -3.51
CA VAL A 32 3.18 -13.17 -3.25
C VAL A 32 3.75 -14.36 -2.49
N ASN A 33 2.99 -14.93 -1.55
CA ASN A 33 3.45 -16.08 -0.77
C ASN A 33 3.54 -17.32 -1.65
N TYR A 34 2.45 -17.64 -2.36
CA TYR A 34 2.38 -18.73 -3.33
C TYR A 34 3.47 -18.63 -4.40
N PHE A 35 3.71 -17.44 -4.93
CA PHE A 35 4.75 -17.21 -5.93
C PHE A 35 6.15 -17.56 -5.39
N TYR A 36 6.47 -17.14 -4.17
CA TYR A 36 7.78 -17.39 -3.58
C TYR A 36 7.99 -18.84 -3.14
N THR A 37 6.95 -19.51 -2.63
CA THR A 37 7.05 -20.90 -2.18
C THR A 37 6.91 -21.90 -3.33
N ASP A 38 5.90 -21.76 -4.19
CA ASP A 38 5.51 -22.81 -5.15
C ASP A 38 6.13 -22.61 -6.54
N ILE A 39 6.35 -21.36 -6.97
CA ILE A 39 6.97 -21.09 -8.28
C ILE A 39 8.49 -20.97 -8.15
N PHE A 40 8.96 -20.19 -7.19
CA PHE A 40 10.40 -20.02 -6.94
C PHE A 40 11.02 -21.15 -6.11
N GLY A 41 10.21 -21.96 -5.41
CA GLY A 41 10.71 -23.07 -4.61
C GLY A 41 11.47 -22.65 -3.35
N LEU A 42 11.26 -21.42 -2.84
CA LEU A 42 11.95 -20.95 -1.65
C LEU A 42 11.41 -21.67 -0.41
N ALA A 43 12.31 -21.98 0.52
CA ALA A 43 11.92 -22.55 1.81
C ALA A 43 10.96 -21.58 2.55
N PRO A 44 9.86 -22.06 3.15
CA PRO A 44 8.89 -21.20 3.83
C PRO A 44 9.50 -20.31 4.92
N ALA A 45 10.55 -20.81 5.59
CA ALA A 45 11.31 -20.05 6.58
C ALA A 45 11.97 -18.79 5.98
N LEU A 46 12.53 -18.91 4.77
CA LEU A 46 13.18 -17.79 4.09
C LEU A 46 12.14 -16.76 3.59
N VAL A 47 11.00 -17.24 3.08
CA VAL A 47 9.88 -16.37 2.69
C VAL A 47 9.35 -15.58 3.89
N GLY A 48 9.26 -16.21 5.06
CA GLY A 48 8.91 -15.53 6.31
C GLY A 48 9.87 -14.40 6.67
N VAL A 49 11.18 -14.63 6.54
CA VAL A 49 12.20 -13.59 6.78
C VAL A 49 12.11 -12.45 5.76
N LEU A 50 11.88 -12.77 4.48
CA LEU A 50 11.71 -11.76 3.42
C LEU A 50 10.48 -10.87 3.69
N LEU A 51 9.33 -11.47 4.00
CA LEU A 51 8.13 -10.72 4.33
C LEU A 51 8.31 -9.88 5.60
N LEU A 52 9.00 -10.41 6.62
CA LEU A 52 9.31 -9.66 7.83
C LEU A 52 10.24 -8.48 7.55
N SER A 53 11.23 -8.65 6.67
CA SER A 53 12.15 -7.59 6.25
C SER A 53 11.40 -6.42 5.61
N VAL A 54 10.45 -6.72 4.73
CA VAL A 54 9.59 -5.70 4.10
C VAL A 54 8.80 -4.94 5.17
N ARG A 55 8.21 -5.62 6.16
CA ARG A 55 7.47 -4.96 7.24
C ARG A 55 8.32 -4.03 8.10
N VAL A 56 9.59 -4.35 8.32
CA VAL A 56 10.52 -3.48 9.05
C VAL A 56 10.79 -2.20 8.25
N ILE A 57 10.93 -2.33 6.93
CA ILE A 57 11.09 -1.17 6.05
C ILE A 57 9.82 -0.32 6.06
N ASP A 58 8.66 -0.94 5.89
CA ASP A 58 7.35 -0.27 5.91
C ASP A 58 7.15 0.52 7.22
N ALA A 59 7.52 -0.07 8.36
CA ALA A 59 7.43 0.58 9.68
C ALA A 59 8.21 1.91 9.78
N VAL A 60 9.21 2.12 8.92
CA VAL A 60 9.97 3.38 8.86
C VAL A 60 9.45 4.27 7.74
N THR A 61 9.13 3.72 6.58
CA THR A 61 8.67 4.51 5.43
C THR A 61 7.28 5.09 5.64
N ASP A 62 6.39 4.39 6.35
CA ASP A 62 5.01 4.83 6.56
C ASP A 62 4.95 6.11 7.43
N PRO A 63 5.64 6.22 8.58
CA PRO A 63 5.73 7.48 9.32
C PRO A 63 6.40 8.61 8.54
N VAL A 64 7.42 8.30 7.73
CA VAL A 64 8.12 9.32 6.92
C VAL A 64 7.17 9.89 5.87
N MET A 65 6.44 9.03 5.15
CA MET A 65 5.43 9.47 4.18
C MET A 65 4.30 10.25 4.86
N GLY A 66 3.90 9.85 6.07
CA GLY A 66 2.94 10.59 6.89
C GLY A 66 3.44 11.99 7.26
N ALA A 67 4.67 12.11 7.74
CA ALA A 67 5.28 13.39 8.08
C ALA A 67 5.46 14.31 6.86
N LEU A 68 5.82 13.74 5.71
CA LEU A 68 5.89 14.46 4.44
C LEU A 68 4.50 14.97 4.02
N ALA A 69 3.48 14.11 4.07
CA ALA A 69 2.11 14.49 3.72
C ALA A 69 1.55 15.60 4.64
N ASP A 70 1.88 15.57 5.93
CA ASP A 70 1.48 16.60 6.89
C ASP A 70 2.23 17.94 6.69
N SER A 71 3.44 17.88 6.15
CA SER A 71 4.26 19.07 5.86
C SER A 71 3.87 19.79 4.57
N TYR A 72 3.01 19.20 3.73
CA TYR A 72 2.50 19.88 2.53
C TYR A 72 1.43 20.92 2.89
N PRO A 73 1.60 22.20 2.52
CA PRO A 73 0.57 23.20 2.73
C PRO A 73 -0.67 22.87 1.89
N LYS A 74 -1.84 22.79 2.56
CA LYS A 74 -3.16 22.62 1.94
C LYS A 74 -3.57 23.82 1.09
#